data_AF-A0A0G0C5D9-F1
#
_entry.id   AF-A0A0G0C5D9-F1
#
_cell.length_a   1.000
_cell.length_b   1.000
_cell.length_c   1.000
_cell.angle_alpha   90.00
_cell.angle_beta   90.00
_cell.angle_gamma   90.00
#
_symmetry.space_group_name_H-M   'P 1'
#
loop_
_entity.id
_entity.type
_entity.pdbx_description
1 polymer ?
#
loop_
_entity_poly.entity_id
_entity_poly.type
_entity_poly.pdbx_seq_one_letter_code
_entity_poly.pdbx_strand_id
1 'polypeptide(L)' 'MCGSCVAICPEVFEMKDDGSVDVKEQYKGKDISDDAIIAKVKEAEVACPATAIVVEE' A
#
# COMPACT_ATOMS: atom_id res chain seq x y z
N MET A 1 6.41 12.76 -0.26
CA MET A 1 6.50 11.44 0.40
C MET A 1 6.07 11.60 1.85
N CYS A 2 4.99 10.93 2.30
CA CYS A 2 4.48 11.05 3.68
C CYS A 2 4.56 9.77 4.52
N GLY A 3 4.63 8.58 3.91
CA GLY A 3 4.79 7.30 4.61
C GLY A 3 3.50 6.72 5.24
N SER A 4 2.35 7.38 5.11
CA SER A 4 1.10 6.94 5.76
C SER A 4 0.66 5.53 5.35
N CYS A 5 0.88 5.14 4.09
CA CYS A 5 0.52 3.81 3.61
C CYS A 5 1.30 2.67 4.28
N VAL A 6 2.58 2.89 4.61
CA VAL A 6 3.39 1.93 5.38
C VAL A 6 2.91 1.85 6.82
N ALA A 7 2.40 2.95 7.40
CA ALA A 7 1.82 2.93 8.74
C ALA A 7 0.45 2.21 8.80
N ILE A 8 -0.38 2.37 7.78
CA ILE A 8 -1.73 1.78 7.70
C ILE A 8 -1.66 0.30 7.31
N CYS A 9 -0.86 -0.03 6.30
CA CYS A 9 -0.73 -1.40 5.77
C CYS A 9 0.75 -1.78 5.59
N PRO A 10 1.50 -1.95 6.69
CA PRO A 10 2.90 -2.40 6.64
C PRO A 10 3.04 -3.80 6.08
N GLU A 11 1.97 -4.59 5.99
CA GLU A 11 1.96 -5.88 5.32
C GLU A 11 2.22 -5.73 3.82
N VAL A 12 1.59 -4.75 3.16
CA VAL A 12 1.62 -4.58 1.69
C VAL A 12 2.65 -3.56 1.24
N PHE A 13 2.81 -2.45 1.97
CA PHE A 13 3.71 -1.37 1.59
C PHE A 13 5.01 -1.41 2.38
N GLU A 14 6.11 -1.10 1.71
CA GLU A 14 7.42 -0.96 2.33
C GLU A 14 8.12 0.32 1.87
N MET A 15 8.84 0.96 2.81
CA MET A 15 9.71 2.09 2.49
C MET A 15 11.08 1.56 2.09
N LYS A 16 11.56 2.00 0.92
CA LYS A 16 12.88 1.68 0.39
C LYS A 16 13.94 2.64 0.92
N ASP A 17 15.21 2.25 0.75
CA ASP A 17 16.37 3.04 1.17
C ASP A 17 16.51 4.38 0.43
N ASP A 18 15.92 4.51 -0.76
CA ASP A 18 15.84 5.77 -1.51
C ASP A 18 14.74 6.71 -0.99
N GLY A 19 14.05 6.31 0.07
CA GLY A 19 12.92 7.03 0.64
C GLY A 19 11.65 6.92 -0.19
N SER A 20 11.63 6.13 -1.27
CA SER A 20 10.42 5.76 -2.00
C SER A 20 9.60 4.71 -1.23
N VAL A 21 8.32 4.56 -1.57
CA VAL A 21 7.47 3.48 -1.04
C VAL A 21 7.04 2.64 -2.22
N ASP A 22 7.09 1.32 -2.06
CA ASP A 22 6.67 0.34 -3.06
C ASP A 22 5.82 -0.76 -2.40
N VAL A 23 5.16 -1.55 -3.23
CA VAL A 23 4.45 -2.75 -2.80
C VAL A 23 5.46 -3.88 -2.62
N LYS A 24 5.35 -4.61 -1.51
CA LYS A 24 6.19 -5.77 -1.22
C LYS A 24 6.07 -6.82 -2.32
N GLU A 25 7.19 -7.47 -2.63
CA GLU A 25 7.27 -8.48 -3.69
C GLU A 25 6.22 -9.59 -3.56
N GLN A 26 5.81 -9.93 -2.34
CA GLN A 26 4.82 -10.98 -2.10
C GLN A 26 3.41 -10.64 -2.66
N TYR A 27 3.07 -9.36 -2.76
CA TYR A 27 1.80 -8.85 -3.29
C TYR A 27 1.95 -8.19 -4.67
N LYS A 28 3.17 -7.92 -5.10
CA LYS A 28 3.44 -7.24 -6.37
C LYS A 28 2.99 -8.12 -7.54
N GLY A 29 2.05 -7.61 -8.33
CA GLY A 29 1.48 -8.33 -9.48
C GLY A 29 0.62 -9.54 -9.10
N LYS A 30 0.10 -9.59 -7.87
CA LYS A 30 -0.81 -10.65 -7.42
C LYS A 30 -2.09 -10.05 -6.86
N ASP A 31 -3.18 -10.78 -7.05
CA ASP A 31 -4.45 -10.46 -6.41
C ASP A 31 -4.37 -10.68 -4.91
N ILE A 32 -4.92 -9.72 -4.17
CA ILE A 32 -5.06 -9.78 -2.72
C ILE A 32 -6.47 -10.29 -2.44
N SER A 33 -6.61 -11.49 -1.87
CA SER A 33 -7.91 -12.06 -1.51
C SER A 33 -8.28 -11.90 -0.03
N ASP A 34 -7.38 -11.31 0.77
CA ASP A 34 -7.60 -11.11 2.19
C ASP A 34 -8.37 -9.81 2.45
N ASP A 35 -9.62 -9.92 2.91
CA ASP A 35 -10.50 -8.79 3.19
C ASP A 35 -9.91 -7.78 4.16
N ALA A 36 -9.13 -8.21 5.16
CA ALA A 36 -8.51 -7.32 6.12
C ALA A 36 -7.40 -6.49 5.46
N ILE A 37 -6.64 -7.09 4.55
CA ILE A 37 -5.63 -6.39 3.76
C ILE A 37 -6.30 -5.44 2.76
N ILE A 38 -7.35 -5.87 2.05
CA ILE A 38 -8.09 -5.04 1.10
C ILE A 38 -8.63 -3.79 1.82
N ALA A 39 -9.22 -3.94 3.00
CA ALA A 39 -9.72 -2.81 3.79
C ALA A 39 -8.60 -1.81 4.14
N LYS A 40 -7.44 -2.31 4.59
CA LYS A 40 -6.27 -1.47 4.89
C LYS A 40 -5.69 -0.79 3.66
N VAL A 41 -5.66 -1.46 2.51
CA VAL A 41 -5.17 -0.89 1.24
C VAL A 41 -6.09 0.25 0.78
N LYS A 42 -7.41 0.08 0.88
CA LYS A 42 -8.40 1.14 0.60
C LYS A 42 -8.25 2.32 1.56
N GLU A 43 -7.98 2.06 2.85
CA GLU A 43 -7.70 3.13 3.81
C GLU A 43 -6.40 3.88 3.48
N ALA A 44 -5.34 3.15 3.11
CA ALA A 44 -4.06 3.72 2.69
C ALA A 44 -4.19 4.57 1.42
N GLU A 45 -5.03 4.15 0.47
CA GLU A 45 -5.37 4.91 -0.74
C GLU A 45 -5.97 6.27 -0.39
N VAL A 46 -7.02 6.30 0.43
CA VAL A 46 -7.70 7.54 0.85
C VAL A 46 -6.76 8.44 1.66
N ALA A 47 -5.87 7.84 2.46
CA ALA A 47 -4.90 8.58 3.26
C ALA A 47 -3.69 9.09 2.45
N CYS A 48 -3.52 8.68 1.19
CA CYS A 48 -2.37 9.06 0.37
C CYS A 48 -2.60 10.43 -0.29
N PRO A 49 -1.97 11.52 0.20
CA PRO A 49 -2.18 12.87 -0.36
C PRO A 49 -1.65 13.01 -1.79
N ALA A 50 -0.79 12.09 -2.23
CA ALA A 50 -0.23 12.05 -3.57
C ALA A 50 -1.06 11.19 -4.53
N THR A 51 -2.16 10.58 -4.07
CA THR A 51 -3.02 9.66 -4.85
C THR A 51 -2.19 8.63 -5.63
N ALA A 52 -1.13 8.12 -5.00
CA ALA A 52 -0.15 7.24 -5.63
C ALA A 52 -0.52 5.75 -5.56
N ILE A 53 -1.57 5.43 -4.83
CA ILE A 53 -2.09 4.07 -4.66
C ILE A 53 -3.33 3.97 -5.55
N VAL A 54 -3.41 2.90 -6.33
CA VAL A 54 -4.55 2.59 -7.20
C VAL A 54 -5.00 1.18 -6.84
N VAL A 55 -6.29 1.01 -6.59
CA VAL A 55 -6.91 -0.28 -6.29
C VAL A 55 -7.86 -0.60 -7.45
N GLU A 56 -7.67 -1.76 -8.07
CA GLU A 56 -8.52 -2.28 -9.15
C GLU A 56 -9.36 -3.45 -8.61
N GLU A 57 -10.59 -3.59 -9.11
CA GLU A 57 -11.58 -4.61 -8.70
C GLU A 57 -11.71 -5.77 -9.68
#